data_AF-E2JL33-F1
#
_entry.id   AF-E2JL33-F1
#
_cell.length_a   1.000
_cell.length_b   1.000
_cell.length_c   1.000
_cell.angle_alpha   90.00
_cell.angle_beta   90.00
_cell.angle_gamma   90.00
#
_symmetry.space_group_name_H-M   'P 1'
#
loop_
_entity.id
_entity.type
_entity.pdbx_description
1 polymer ?
#
loop_
_entity_poly.entity_id
_entity_poly.type
_entity_poly.pdbx_seq_one_letter_code
_entity_poly.pdbx_strand_id
1 'polypeptide(L)' 'MCKLRPLLEKWVEEADNNENLQEICKSETLVQARKRKRTSIENRVRWSLETMFLKCPKPSLQQITHIANQLGLE' A
#
# COMPACT_ATOMS: atom_id res chain seq x y z
N MET A 1 -3.77 15.43 -11.55
CA MET A 1 -4.94 15.71 -10.69
C MET A 1 -6.30 15.35 -11.33
N CYS A 2 -6.36 14.78 -12.54
CA CYS A 2 -7.63 14.65 -13.26
C CYS A 2 -8.49 13.43 -12.87
N LYS A 3 -7.90 12.38 -12.27
CA LYS A 3 -8.65 11.15 -11.91
C LYS A 3 -9.28 11.18 -10.51
N LEU A 4 -8.73 11.98 -9.59
CA LEU A 4 -9.26 12.10 -8.23
C LEU A 4 -10.37 13.12 -8.13
N ARG A 5 -10.30 14.19 -8.93
CA ARG A 5 -11.27 15.29 -8.92
C ARG A 5 -12.74 14.83 -8.97
N PRO A 6 -13.19 14.04 -9.97
CA PRO A 6 -14.60 13.64 -10.04
C PRO A 6 -15.04 12.75 -8.86
N LEU A 7 -14.12 11.97 -8.28
CA LEU A 7 -14.41 11.14 -7.11
C LEU A 7 -14.58 11.96 -5.84
N LEU A 8 -13.77 13.00 -5.68
CA LEU A 8 -13.84 13.92 -4.55
C LEU A 8 -15.06 14.83 -4.65
N GLU A 9 -15.39 15.33 -5.85
CA GLU A 9 -16.60 16.13 -6.09
C GLU A 9 -17.87 15.34 -5.73
N LYS A 10 -17.98 14.07 -6.17
CA LYS A 10 -19.09 13.17 -5.79
C LYS A 10 -19.15 12.91 -4.28
N TRP A 11 -17.99 12.76 -3.62
CA TRP A 11 -17.94 12.56 -2.18
C TRP A 11 -18.44 13.77 -1.40
N VAL A 12 -18.10 14.99 -1.83
CA VAL A 12 -18.60 16.24 -1.22
C VAL A 12 -20.12 16.31 -1.33
N GLU A 13 -20.66 16.06 -2.53
CA GLU A 13 -22.12 16.04 -2.75
C GLU A 13 -22.83 15.00 -1.88
N GLU A 14 -22.27 13.80 -1.73
CA GLU A 14 -22.85 12.76 -0.87
C GLU A 14 -22.77 13.13 0.63
N ALA A 15 -21.71 13.80 1.07
CA ALA A 15 -21.53 14.21 2.46
C ALA A 15 -22.49 15.34 2.88
N ASP A 16 -22.82 16.27 1.96
CA ASP A 16 -23.76 17.36 2.23
C ASP A 16 -25.21 16.87 2.33
N ASN A 17 -25.56 15.77 1.66
CA ASN A 17 -26.93 15.23 1.61
C ASN A 17 -27.19 14.15 2.68
N ASN A 18 -26.17 13.69 3.41
CA ASN A 18 -26.30 12.55 4.30
C ASN A 18 -25.41 12.72 5.55
N GLU A 19 -26.00 13.20 6.65
CA GLU A 19 -25.29 13.50 7.90
C GLU A 19 -24.55 12.28 8.49
N ASN A 20 -25.00 11.05 8.18
CA ASN A 20 -24.38 9.81 8.64
C ASN A 20 -23.20 9.35 7.75
N LEU A 21 -22.98 9.95 6.57
CA LEU A 21 -21.93 9.53 5.63
C LEU A 21 -20.53 9.62 6.24
N GLN A 22 -20.34 10.58 7.15
CA GLN A 22 -19.10 10.77 7.89
C GLN A 22 -18.84 9.64 8.90
N GLU A 23 -19.88 9.06 9.53
CA GLU A 23 -19.76 7.88 10.38
C GLU A 23 -19.49 6.62 9.54
N ILE A 24 -20.18 6.48 8.41
CA ILE A 24 -20.01 5.35 7.48
C ILE A 24 -18.61 5.34 6.87
N CYS A 25 -18.05 6.49 6.48
CA CYS A 25 -16.68 6.58 5.96
C CYS A 25 -15.62 6.30 7.04
N LYS A 26 -15.92 6.57 8.31
CA LYS A 26 -15.05 6.22 9.46
C LYS A 26 -15.12 4.72 9.77
N SER A 27 -16.15 4.01 9.32
CA SER A 27 -16.20 2.55 9.45
C SER A 27 -15.07 1.92 8.61
N GLU A 28 -14.08 1.39 9.33
CA GLU A 28 -12.84 0.82 8.77
C GLU A 28 -13.10 -0.26 7.72
N THR A 29 -14.25 -0.93 7.82
CA THR A 29 -14.70 -2.04 6.97
C THR A 29 -14.87 -1.68 5.50
N LEU A 30 -15.32 -0.46 5.15
CA LEU A 30 -15.45 -0.04 3.73
C LEU A 30 -14.12 0.40 3.11
N VAL A 31 -13.19 0.93 3.91
CA VAL A 31 -11.91 1.47 3.44
C VAL A 31 -10.86 0.37 3.24
N GLN A 32 -10.95 -0.71 4.02
CA GLN A 32 -9.98 -1.81 3.98
C GLN A 32 -10.08 -2.71 2.73
N ALA A 33 -11.26 -2.83 2.10
CA ALA A 33 -11.48 -3.83 1.05
C ALA A 33 -10.86 -3.51 -0.32
N ARG A 34 -10.32 -2.29 -0.56
CA ARG A 34 -9.94 -1.84 -1.92
C ARG A 34 -8.58 -1.17 -2.05
N LYS A 35 -7.84 -0.95 -0.95
CA LYS A 35 -6.54 -0.26 -0.99
C LYS A 35 -5.38 -1.26 -0.92
N ARG A 36 -4.37 -1.07 -1.78
CA ARG A 36 -3.11 -1.81 -1.67
C ARG A 36 -2.51 -1.54 -0.28
N LYS A 37 -2.27 -2.58 0.51
CA LYS A 37 -1.59 -2.45 1.81
C LYS A 37 -0.14 -2.04 1.57
N ARG A 38 0.31 -1.04 2.32
CA ARG A 38 1.72 -0.63 2.32
C ARG A 38 2.45 -1.47 3.37
N THR A 39 3.45 -2.25 2.94
CA THR A 39 4.32 -2.99 3.86
C THR A 39 5.36 -2.04 4.45
N SER A 40 5.41 -1.94 5.77
CA SER A 40 6.52 -1.27 6.46
C SER A 40 7.70 -2.24 6.52
N ILE A 41 8.88 -1.80 6.08
CA ILE A 41 10.10 -2.62 6.08
C ILE A 41 11.04 -2.04 7.13
N GLU A 42 11.48 -2.86 8.08
CA GLU A 42 12.45 -2.46 9.09
C GLU A 42 13.77 -2.00 8.45
N ASN A 43 14.44 -1.03 9.07
CA ASN A 43 15.69 -0.47 8.56
C ASN A 43 16.76 -1.55 8.31
N ARG A 44 16.83 -2.58 9.16
CA ARG A 44 17.77 -3.70 8.99
C ARG A 44 17.47 -4.50 7.72
N VAL A 45 16.21 -4.83 7.49
CA VAL A 45 15.78 -5.58 6.30
C VAL A 45 16.01 -4.75 5.03
N ARG A 46 15.67 -3.45 5.09
CA ARG A 46 15.94 -2.50 4.00
C ARG A 46 17.41 -2.45 3.63
N TRP A 47 18.30 -2.33 4.61
CA TRP A 47 19.74 -2.26 4.37
C TRP A 47 20.30 -3.55 3.74
N SER A 48 19.79 -4.72 4.17
CA SER A 48 20.11 -6.00 3.54
C SER A 48 19.70 -6.04 2.06
N LEU A 49 18.49 -5.57 1.73
CA LEU A 49 18.01 -5.48 0.34
C LEU A 49 18.87 -4.53 -0.52
N GLU A 50 19.22 -3.35 0.03
CA GLU A 50 20.10 -2.39 -0.64
C GLU A 50 21.50 -2.99 -0.92
N THR A 51 22.06 -3.72 0.05
CA THR A 51 23.36 -4.40 -0.11
C THR A 51 23.32 -5.49 -1.19
N MET A 52 22.22 -6.26 -1.28
CA MET A 52 22.06 -7.27 -2.33
C MET A 52 21.88 -6.65 -3.70
N PHE A 53 21.15 -5.53 -3.80
CA PHE A 53 20.95 -4.80 -5.05
C PHE A 53 22.27 -4.30 -5.64
N LEU A 54 23.20 -3.81 -4.81
CA LEU A 54 24.53 -3.39 -5.27
C LEU A 54 25.34 -4.53 -5.90
N LYS A 55 25.12 -5.78 -5.46
CA LYS A 55 25.79 -6.97 -6.02
C LYS A 55 25.11 -7.48 -7.28
N CYS A 56 23.77 -7.50 -7.28
CA CYS A 56 22.97 -7.98 -8.41
C CYS A 56 21.70 -7.11 -8.53
N PRO A 57 21.70 -6.10 -9.41
CA PRO A 57 20.56 -5.18 -9.55
C PRO A 57 19.35 -5.83 -10.24
N LYS A 58 19.54 -6.99 -10.88
CA LYS A 58 18.51 -7.78 -11.56
C LYS A 58 18.58 -9.24 -11.10
N PRO A 59 18.16 -9.54 -9.87
CA PRO A 59 18.13 -10.92 -9.39
C PRO A 59 17.15 -11.76 -10.22
N SER A 60 17.47 -13.05 -10.39
CA SER A 60 16.57 -14.03 -11.00
C SER A 60 15.40 -14.36 -10.06
N LEU A 61 14.35 -15.01 -10.58
CA LEU A 61 13.20 -15.42 -9.77
C LEU A 61 13.62 -16.30 -8.57
N GLN A 62 14.56 -17.22 -8.77
CA GLN A 62 15.07 -18.08 -7.70
C GLN A 62 15.79 -17.27 -6.61
N GLN A 63 16.56 -16.26 -7.01
CA GLN A 63 17.24 -15.37 -6.05
C GLN A 63 16.22 -14.53 -5.28
N ILE A 64 15.19 -14.00 -5.93
CA ILE A 64 14.12 -13.25 -5.25
C ILE A 64 13.42 -14.11 -4.20
N THR A 65 13.03 -15.35 -4.55
CA THR A 65 12.41 -16.28 -3.59
C THR A 65 13.35 -16.58 -2.42
N HIS A 66 14.64 -16.80 -2.69
CA HIS A 66 15.61 -17.03 -1.63
C HIS A 66 15.73 -15.83 -0.67
N ILE A 67 15.82 -14.61 -1.21
CA ILE A 67 15.92 -13.37 -0.43
C ILE A 67 14.67 -13.16 0.41
N ALA A 68 13.48 -13.40 -0.15
CA ALA A 68 12.21 -13.30 0.56
C ALA A 68 12.18 -14.24 1.78
N ASN A 69 12.52 -15.51 1.57
CA ASN A 69 12.59 -16.51 2.65
C ASN A 69 13.65 -16.16 3.71
N GLN A 70 14.83 -15.69 3.29
CA GLN A 70 15.90 -15.30 4.23
C GLN A 70 15.54 -14.11 5.11
N LEU A 71 14.77 -13.16 4.56
CA LEU A 71 14.36 -11.94 5.26
C LEU A 71 12.98 -12.05 5.92
N GLY A 72 12.29 -13.18 5.79
CA GLY A 72 10.94 -13.39 6.31
C GLY A 72 9.92 -12.44 5.69
N LEU A 73 10.08 -12.13 4.40
CA LEU A 73 9.16 -11.28 3.64
C LEU A 73 8.21 -12.17 2.83
N GLU A 74 6.89 -12.00 3.04
CA GLU A 74 5.82 -12.63 2.24
C GLU A 74 5.13 -11.61 1.32
#